data_AF-A0A963BU99-F1
#
_entry.id   AF-A0A963BU99-F1
#
_cell.length_a   1.000
_cell.length_b   1.000
_cell.length_c   1.000
_cell.angle_alpha   90.00
_cell.angle_beta   90.00
_cell.angle_gamma   90.00
#
_symmetry.space_group_name_H-M   'P 1'
#
loop_
_entity.id
_entity.type
_entity.pdbx_description
1 polymer ?
#
loop_
_entity_poly.entity_id
_entity_poly.type
_entity_poly.pdbx_seq_one_letter_code
_entity_poly.pdbx_strand_id
1 'polypeptide(L)'
;MDAQYDAVREHIASQAHLLGAIRLPKSTFAGIAATEVQTDILFLRKRQRAEAVEANWLKLGTVPDSLRHPQCYERYLPINAWYAEHPQFCIGRIRRESNGYEDVPVAVFEGDLEAALGERIALLPADAYRPVAHQAAPLRVVVPAEAGARPGSYRLHQGRVHRVEGSEMVDVHDQLNATQRARITGLCAIRDHARALLDAQLADENDGRLGHLRAMLNGTYERFVSRYGCLSTRANALAFRRDPDYPLLLSLEHYDEEADTARKAALFTRRTLTRVVEPSTAGEPAEALAASIQWRGRVDPAYMAELLGAPEAAVLEALAGVGQVFLDPADGEWKTTDDYLSGNVKAKLKQAVLSGSTYQRNIDALERVQPEDLPPAAIEPRLGAVWIPALEVEAFIQQVLELKDCQVGYSAEAGAWSVKYGEWEARQNVKVTQEFGTSRMNAIELVQCALNVQVPTVRDRDPLTDKYFVNPDETLAAREKLGLIKERFAGWAFEDTERREKLCRIYNDLFNATR
;
A
#
# COMPACT_ATOMS: atom_id res chain seq x y z
N MET A 1 24.71 -11.36 8.09
CA MET A 1 25.60 -10.90 9.18
C MET A 1 26.70 -9.92 8.75
N ASP A 2 27.05 -9.85 7.45
CA ASP A 2 28.29 -9.18 6.98
C ASP A 2 28.12 -7.71 6.55
N ALA A 3 26.97 -7.09 6.83
CA ALA A 3 26.73 -5.70 6.45
C ALA A 3 27.83 -4.78 7.01
N GLN A 4 28.26 -3.81 6.19
CA GLN A 4 29.29 -2.85 6.59
C GLN A 4 28.88 -2.04 7.82
N TYR A 5 27.61 -1.63 7.90
CA TYR A 5 27.04 -0.93 9.05
C TYR A 5 26.57 -1.92 10.13
N ASP A 6 26.85 -1.61 11.39
CA ASP A 6 26.57 -2.48 12.56
C ASP A 6 25.27 -2.15 13.30
N ALA A 7 24.52 -1.12 12.91
CA ALA A 7 23.29 -0.69 13.60
C ALA A 7 22.29 -1.83 13.87
N VAL A 8 22.10 -2.76 12.91
CA VAL A 8 21.23 -3.92 13.09
C VAL A 8 21.82 -4.90 14.12
N ARG A 9 23.14 -5.12 14.08
CA ARG A 9 23.83 -5.98 15.05
C ARG A 9 23.80 -5.38 16.45
N GLU A 10 24.01 -4.07 16.58
CA GLU A 10 23.90 -3.33 17.85
C GLU A 10 22.48 -3.43 18.44
N HIS A 11 21.45 -3.29 17.59
CA HIS A 11 20.06 -3.45 18.03
C HIS A 11 19.79 -4.85 18.59
N ILE A 12 20.20 -5.90 17.88
CA ILE A 12 20.06 -7.28 18.33
C ILE A 12 20.83 -7.51 19.64
N ALA A 13 22.08 -7.04 19.72
CA ALA A 13 22.94 -7.20 20.89
C ALA A 13 22.42 -6.45 22.13
N SER A 14 21.66 -5.37 21.94
CA SER A 14 21.01 -4.67 23.06
C SER A 14 19.94 -5.51 23.77
N GLN A 15 19.39 -6.52 23.09
CA GLN A 15 18.28 -7.35 23.57
C GLN A 15 18.68 -8.81 23.84
N ALA A 16 19.70 -9.32 23.16
CA ALA A 16 20.07 -10.74 23.21
C ALA A 16 21.58 -10.97 23.11
N HIS A 17 22.03 -12.10 23.65
CA HIS A 17 23.37 -12.65 23.43
C HIS A 17 23.35 -13.61 22.24
N LEU A 18 24.39 -13.54 21.41
CA LEU A 18 24.61 -14.49 20.32
C LEU A 18 25.22 -15.77 20.90
N LEU A 19 24.44 -16.86 20.91
CA LEU A 19 24.93 -18.18 21.33
C LEU A 19 25.71 -18.87 20.21
N GLY A 20 25.34 -18.58 18.97
CA GLY A 20 26.06 -19.02 17.79
C GLY A 20 25.37 -18.58 16.51
N ALA A 21 26.13 -18.57 15.41
CA ALA A 21 25.60 -18.34 14.08
C ALA A 21 26.18 -19.37 13.12
N ILE A 22 25.33 -20.05 12.35
CA ILE A 22 25.72 -21.05 11.33
C ILE A 22 25.55 -20.43 9.96
N ARG A 23 26.60 -20.44 9.13
CA ARG A 23 26.54 -19.97 7.75
C ARG A 23 26.27 -21.13 6.80
N LEU A 24 25.21 -21.02 6.01
CA LEU A 24 24.79 -22.03 5.05
C LEU A 24 25.38 -21.78 3.66
N PRO A 25 25.51 -22.82 2.81
CA PRO A 25 25.90 -22.65 1.41
C PRO A 25 24.87 -21.84 0.62
N LYS A 26 25.29 -21.03 -0.35
CA LYS A 26 24.40 -20.20 -1.18
C LYS A 26 23.31 -20.99 -1.91
N SER A 27 23.61 -22.24 -2.28
CA SER A 27 22.72 -23.13 -3.01
C SER A 27 21.63 -23.77 -2.14
N THR A 28 21.62 -23.53 -0.82
CA THR A 28 20.70 -24.18 0.13
C THR A 28 19.23 -24.11 -0.29
N PHE A 29 18.79 -22.98 -0.86
CA PHE A 29 17.38 -22.78 -1.25
C PHE A 29 17.13 -22.85 -2.77
N ALA A 30 18.14 -23.18 -3.57
CA ALA A 30 18.02 -23.17 -5.03
C ALA A 30 16.96 -24.18 -5.53
N GLY A 31 16.86 -25.35 -4.89
CA GLY A 31 15.91 -26.40 -5.27
C GLY A 31 14.45 -26.16 -4.84
N ILE A 32 14.20 -25.24 -3.91
CA ILE A 32 12.85 -24.99 -3.34
C ILE A 32 12.30 -23.62 -3.78
N ALA A 33 13.16 -22.60 -3.81
CA ALA A 33 12.77 -21.22 -4.05
C ALA A 33 13.37 -20.62 -5.33
N ALA A 34 14.15 -21.38 -6.11
CA ALA A 34 14.87 -20.91 -7.30
C ALA A 34 15.75 -19.67 -7.04
N THR A 35 16.21 -19.50 -5.81
CA THR A 35 17.04 -18.37 -5.37
C THR A 35 18.35 -18.86 -4.78
N GLU A 36 19.47 -18.26 -5.19
CA GLU A 36 20.79 -18.49 -4.62
C GLU A 36 21.19 -17.29 -3.75
N VAL A 37 20.91 -17.35 -2.45
CA VAL A 37 21.19 -16.25 -1.50
C VAL A 37 22.00 -16.76 -0.33
N GLN A 38 23.02 -15.99 0.06
CA GLN A 38 23.80 -16.26 1.26
C GLN A 38 22.92 -16.15 2.52
N THR A 39 22.81 -17.24 3.29
CA THR A 39 21.92 -17.32 4.45
C THR A 39 22.66 -17.75 5.71
N ASP A 40 22.28 -17.16 6.85
CA ASP A 40 22.83 -17.45 8.17
C ASP A 40 21.68 -17.85 9.13
N ILE A 41 21.89 -18.87 9.97
CA ILE A 41 20.98 -19.23 11.08
C ILE A 41 21.59 -18.67 12.37
N LEU A 42 20.82 -17.84 13.10
CA LEU A 42 21.26 -17.22 14.34
C LEU A 42 20.59 -17.87 15.57
N PHE A 43 21.38 -18.19 16.58
CA PHE A 43 20.92 -18.71 17.87
C PHE A 43 21.11 -17.62 18.93
N LEU A 44 20.00 -17.11 19.46
CA LEU A 44 20.00 -15.95 20.35
C LEU A 44 19.38 -16.31 21.71
N ARG A 45 19.97 -15.79 22.80
CA ARG A 45 19.41 -15.85 24.15
C ARG A 45 19.05 -14.47 24.63
N LYS A 46 17.81 -14.26 25.07
CA LYS A 46 17.38 -12.97 25.63
C LYS A 46 18.26 -12.57 26.82
N ARG A 47 18.75 -11.34 26.79
CA ARG A 47 19.66 -10.78 27.79
C ARG A 47 18.93 -10.41 29.07
N GLN A 48 19.55 -10.66 30.22
CA GLN A 48 19.08 -10.11 31.50
C GLN A 48 19.59 -8.68 31.68
N ARG A 49 18.86 -7.81 32.38
CA ARG A 49 19.19 -6.38 32.49
C ARG A 49 20.61 -6.08 33.02
N ALA A 50 21.22 -6.99 33.77
CA ALA A 50 22.56 -6.83 34.34
C ALA A 50 23.69 -7.43 33.48
N GLU A 51 23.38 -8.14 32.39
CA GLU A 51 24.39 -8.78 31.55
C GLU A 51 25.03 -7.76 30.59
N ALA A 52 26.36 -7.81 30.46
CA ALA A 52 27.12 -6.96 29.54
C ALA A 52 26.85 -7.35 28.07
N VAL A 53 26.96 -6.38 27.15
CA VAL A 53 26.83 -6.66 25.71
C VAL A 53 28.15 -7.21 25.18
N GLU A 54 28.11 -8.39 24.57
CA GLU A 54 29.26 -8.92 23.83
C GLU A 54 29.44 -8.18 22.51
N ALA A 55 30.59 -7.52 22.35
CA ALA A 55 30.84 -6.59 21.25
C ALA A 55 31.59 -7.21 20.05
N ASN A 56 32.19 -8.40 20.21
CA ASN A 56 33.15 -8.93 19.24
C ASN A 56 32.50 -9.21 17.87
N TRP A 57 31.35 -9.89 17.85
CA TRP A 57 30.62 -10.22 16.62
C TRP A 57 29.95 -9.02 15.94
N LEU A 58 29.96 -7.84 16.56
CA LEU A 58 29.38 -6.62 15.98
C LEU A 58 30.24 -6.06 14.84
N LYS A 59 31.51 -6.44 14.78
CA LYS A 59 32.47 -5.96 13.78
C LYS A 59 32.67 -6.98 12.66
N LEU A 60 33.29 -6.51 11.59
CA LEU A 60 33.77 -7.36 10.50
C LEU A 60 35.24 -7.72 10.75
N GLY A 61 35.59 -8.97 10.48
CA GLY A 61 36.95 -9.46 10.37
C GLY A 61 37.29 -9.80 8.91
N THR A 62 38.38 -10.53 8.71
CA THR A 62 38.79 -11.05 7.40
C THR A 62 38.58 -12.56 7.37
N VAL A 63 38.18 -13.10 6.21
CA VAL A 63 38.06 -14.55 6.01
C VAL A 63 39.42 -15.23 6.31
N PRO A 64 39.49 -16.15 7.29
CA PRO A 64 40.74 -16.85 7.61
C PRO A 64 41.09 -17.87 6.52
N ASP A 65 42.38 -18.20 6.39
CA ASP A 65 42.86 -19.12 5.35
C ASP A 65 42.26 -20.53 5.46
N SER A 66 41.92 -20.97 6.68
CA SER A 66 41.22 -22.24 6.93
C SER A 66 39.82 -22.29 6.31
N LEU A 67 39.17 -21.14 6.15
CA LEU A 67 37.81 -21.01 5.62
C LEU A 67 37.81 -20.60 4.14
N ARG A 68 38.96 -20.20 3.59
CA ARG A 68 39.09 -19.67 2.23
C ARG A 68 38.98 -20.78 1.18
N HIS A 69 38.18 -20.53 0.16
CA HIS A 69 38.10 -21.41 -1.01
C HIS A 69 39.41 -21.37 -1.80
N PRO A 70 39.94 -22.51 -2.31
CA PRO A 70 41.22 -22.54 -3.05
C PRO A 70 41.27 -21.61 -4.27
N GLN A 71 40.12 -21.36 -4.89
CA GLN A 71 39.97 -20.45 -6.05
C GLN A 71 39.71 -18.99 -5.64
N CYS A 72 39.78 -18.66 -4.36
CA CYS A 72 39.62 -17.30 -3.85
C CYS A 72 40.99 -16.66 -3.57
N TYR A 73 41.47 -15.85 -4.51
CA TYR A 73 42.80 -15.20 -4.42
C TYR A 73 42.83 -13.93 -3.58
N GLU A 74 41.67 -13.42 -3.15
CA GLU A 74 41.59 -12.17 -2.41
C GLU A 74 41.92 -12.34 -0.93
N ARG A 75 43.03 -11.74 -0.50
CA ARG A 75 43.54 -11.88 0.88
C ARG A 75 42.67 -11.20 1.94
N TYR A 76 41.93 -10.14 1.59
CA TYR A 76 41.21 -9.28 2.53
C TYR A 76 39.68 -9.26 2.32
N LEU A 77 39.10 -10.43 2.05
CA LEU A 77 37.64 -10.56 1.92
C LEU A 77 36.97 -10.36 3.30
N PRO A 78 36.12 -9.34 3.50
CA PRO A 78 35.48 -9.09 4.79
C PRO A 78 34.41 -10.15 5.10
N ILE A 79 34.29 -10.53 6.36
CA ILE A 79 33.25 -11.42 6.89
C ILE A 79 32.93 -11.00 8.33
N ASN A 80 31.74 -11.28 8.85
CA ASN A 80 31.45 -11.01 10.26
C ASN A 80 32.50 -11.67 11.19
N ALA A 81 32.95 -10.94 12.21
CA ALA A 81 34.00 -11.39 13.11
C ALA A 81 33.68 -12.72 13.80
N TRP A 82 32.39 -13.03 14.03
CA TRP A 82 31.96 -14.35 14.52
C TRP A 82 32.48 -15.50 13.66
N TYR A 83 32.37 -15.42 12.33
CA TYR A 83 32.82 -16.48 11.43
C TYR A 83 34.33 -16.49 11.24
N ALA A 84 34.99 -15.35 11.40
CA ALA A 84 36.45 -15.27 11.39
C ALA A 84 37.05 -15.97 12.62
N GLU A 85 36.44 -15.80 13.79
CA GLU A 85 36.85 -16.42 15.05
C GLU A 85 36.37 -17.87 15.19
N HIS A 86 35.25 -18.21 14.55
CA HIS A 86 34.65 -19.53 14.60
C HIS A 86 34.37 -20.13 13.20
N PRO A 87 35.42 -20.39 12.40
CA PRO A 87 35.28 -20.87 11.02
C PRO A 87 34.53 -22.21 10.90
N GLN A 88 34.53 -23.02 11.95
CA GLN A 88 33.79 -24.28 12.01
C GLN A 88 32.27 -24.12 11.84
N PHE A 89 31.70 -22.94 12.14
CA PHE A 89 30.27 -22.69 11.95
C PHE A 89 29.89 -22.29 10.50
N CYS A 90 30.85 -22.22 9.59
CA CYS A 90 30.58 -22.12 8.17
C CYS A 90 30.50 -23.51 7.55
N ILE A 91 29.40 -23.78 6.84
CA ILE A 91 29.26 -24.99 6.03
C ILE A 91 29.81 -24.70 4.65
N GLY A 92 31.01 -25.23 4.37
CA GLY A 92 31.74 -25.00 3.13
C GLY A 92 32.88 -24.00 3.25
N ARG A 93 33.38 -23.57 2.10
CA ARG A 93 34.48 -22.60 1.99
C ARG A 93 33.99 -21.31 1.36
N ILE A 94 34.59 -20.20 1.77
CA ILE A 94 34.19 -18.87 1.35
C ILE A 94 34.96 -18.45 0.10
N ARG A 95 34.23 -17.99 -0.91
CA ARG A 95 34.77 -17.28 -2.08
C ARG A 95 34.05 -15.95 -2.27
N ARG A 96 34.64 -15.08 -3.11
CA ARG A 96 33.99 -13.84 -3.55
C ARG A 96 33.07 -14.13 -4.72
N GLU A 97 31.84 -13.63 -4.65
CA GLU A 97 30.91 -13.55 -5.78
C GLU A 97 30.24 -12.19 -5.82
N SER A 98 29.93 -11.70 -7.01
CA SER A 98 29.11 -10.50 -7.19
C SER A 98 27.63 -10.86 -7.07
N ASN A 99 26.89 -10.09 -6.28
CA ASN A 99 25.43 -10.18 -6.20
C ASN A 99 24.71 -9.19 -7.16
N GLY A 100 25.45 -8.54 -8.07
CA GLY A 100 24.95 -7.52 -9.00
C GLY A 100 25.07 -6.07 -8.51
N TYR A 101 25.32 -5.85 -7.21
CA TYR A 101 25.50 -4.52 -6.61
C TYR A 101 26.84 -4.36 -5.91
N GLU A 102 27.26 -5.41 -5.21
CA GLU A 102 28.53 -5.46 -4.48
C GLU A 102 29.10 -6.89 -4.53
N ASP A 103 30.38 -6.99 -4.20
CA ASP A 103 31.03 -8.27 -4.05
C ASP A 103 30.92 -8.76 -2.62
N VAL A 104 30.38 -9.97 -2.44
CA VAL A 104 30.05 -10.52 -1.13
C VAL A 104 30.76 -11.85 -0.86
N PRO A 105 31.08 -12.15 0.40
CA PRO A 105 31.58 -13.46 0.79
C PRO A 105 30.46 -14.51 0.72
N VAL A 106 30.67 -15.54 -0.11
CA VAL A 106 29.70 -16.61 -0.35
C VAL A 106 30.28 -17.95 0.07
N ALA A 107 29.50 -18.72 0.83
CA ALA A 107 29.83 -20.09 1.20
C ALA A 107 29.45 -21.06 0.09
N VAL A 108 30.42 -21.86 -0.34
CA VAL A 108 30.25 -22.93 -1.32
C VAL A 108 30.60 -24.26 -0.67
N PHE A 109 29.71 -25.23 -0.84
CA PHE A 109 29.83 -26.55 -0.26
C PHE A 109 29.27 -27.59 -1.22
N GLU A 110 30.07 -28.61 -1.49
CA GLU A 110 29.66 -29.80 -2.24
C GLU A 110 29.70 -30.97 -1.26
N GLY A 111 28.52 -31.40 -0.80
CA GLY A 111 28.40 -32.44 0.21
C GLY A 111 27.00 -32.54 0.80
N ASP A 112 26.84 -33.43 1.78
CA ASP A 112 25.59 -33.62 2.51
C ASP A 112 25.37 -32.45 3.49
N LEU A 113 24.45 -31.55 3.13
CA LEU A 113 24.11 -30.39 3.94
C LEU A 113 23.46 -30.78 5.28
N GLU A 114 22.66 -31.84 5.30
CA GLU A 114 21.95 -32.27 6.51
C GLU A 114 22.95 -32.76 7.56
N ALA A 115 23.87 -33.63 7.16
CA ALA A 115 24.95 -34.11 8.03
C ALA A 115 25.83 -32.95 8.51
N ALA A 116 26.27 -32.07 7.59
CA ALA A 116 27.12 -30.93 7.92
C ALA A 116 26.43 -29.95 8.88
N LEU A 117 25.13 -29.72 8.73
CA LEU A 117 24.35 -28.88 9.63
C LEU A 117 24.23 -29.51 11.02
N GLY A 118 23.98 -30.83 11.08
CA GLY A 118 23.96 -31.58 12.34
C GLY A 118 25.26 -31.42 13.15
N GLU A 119 26.42 -31.49 12.49
CA GLU A 119 27.72 -31.26 13.12
C GLU A 119 27.83 -29.85 13.73
N ARG A 120 27.32 -28.81 13.05
CA ARG A 120 27.41 -27.42 13.54
C ARG A 120 26.43 -27.15 14.68
N ILE A 121 25.25 -27.77 14.64
CA ILE A 121 24.28 -27.71 15.74
C ILE A 121 24.90 -28.32 17.00
N ALA A 122 25.64 -29.42 16.88
CA ALA A 122 26.32 -30.07 18.00
C ALA A 122 27.41 -29.21 18.66
N LEU A 123 27.91 -28.16 17.97
CA LEU A 123 28.90 -27.21 18.51
C LEU A 123 28.27 -26.07 19.31
N LEU A 124 26.94 -25.90 19.27
CA LEU A 124 26.25 -24.86 20.02
C LEU A 124 26.31 -25.16 21.53
N PRO A 125 26.32 -24.13 22.39
CA PRO A 125 26.38 -24.33 23.83
C PRO A 125 25.13 -25.07 24.36
N ALA A 126 25.36 -26.16 25.07
CA ALA A 126 24.32 -26.85 25.85
C ALA A 126 23.92 -26.04 27.08
N ASP A 127 22.70 -26.25 27.59
CA ASP A 127 22.17 -25.63 28.81
C ASP A 127 22.20 -24.08 28.83
N ALA A 128 22.23 -23.45 27.65
CA ALA A 128 22.20 -22.00 27.51
C ALA A 128 20.86 -21.38 27.99
N TYR A 129 19.78 -22.17 27.99
CA TYR A 129 18.50 -21.78 28.55
C TYR A 129 18.44 -22.08 30.04
N ARG A 130 18.39 -21.03 30.86
CA ARG A 130 18.03 -21.14 32.27
C ARG A 130 16.58 -20.69 32.43
N PRO A 131 15.66 -21.55 32.88
CA PRO A 131 14.32 -21.12 33.26
C PRO A 131 14.46 -19.99 34.28
N VAL A 132 13.80 -18.87 34.02
CA VAL A 132 13.76 -17.78 35.00
C VAL A 132 13.08 -18.35 36.24
N ALA A 133 13.81 -18.41 37.37
CA ALA A 133 13.18 -18.69 38.64
C ALA A 133 12.16 -17.58 38.89
N HIS A 134 10.88 -17.89 38.66
CA HIS A 134 9.80 -17.01 39.06
C HIS A 134 9.85 -16.89 40.57
N GLN A 135 10.45 -15.80 41.08
CA GLN A 135 10.06 -15.31 42.39
C GLN A 135 8.55 -15.07 42.28
N ALA A 136 7.78 -15.69 43.17
CA ALA A 136 6.37 -15.38 43.31
C ALA A 136 6.26 -13.86 43.44
N ALA A 137 5.65 -13.21 42.45
CA ALA A 137 5.32 -11.80 42.57
C ALA A 137 4.51 -11.66 43.87
N PRO A 138 4.81 -10.66 44.72
CA PRO A 138 3.97 -10.41 45.88
C PRO A 138 2.52 -10.32 45.38
N LEU A 139 1.59 -10.94 46.11
CA LEU A 139 0.15 -10.92 45.82
C LEU A 139 -0.25 -9.51 45.36
N ARG A 140 -0.44 -9.34 44.05
CA ARG A 140 -0.88 -8.08 43.48
C ARG A 140 -2.31 -7.87 43.96
N VAL A 141 -2.59 -6.71 44.55
CA VAL A 141 -3.95 -6.23 44.66
C VAL A 141 -4.39 -5.89 43.25
N VAL A 142 -5.14 -6.81 42.63
CA VAL A 142 -5.66 -6.62 41.27
C VAL A 142 -6.89 -5.75 41.39
N VAL A 143 -6.80 -4.51 40.93
CA VAL A 143 -7.95 -3.63 40.80
C VAL A 143 -8.47 -3.77 39.36
N PRO A 144 -9.74 -4.17 39.14
CA PRO A 144 -10.30 -4.23 37.80
C PRO A 144 -10.26 -2.85 37.13
N ALA A 145 -9.93 -2.80 35.83
CA ALA A 145 -9.98 -1.56 35.08
C ALA A 145 -11.43 -1.10 34.87
N GLU A 146 -11.65 0.21 34.98
CA GLU A 146 -12.95 0.82 34.72
C GLU A 146 -13.38 0.64 33.25
N ALA A 147 -14.69 0.60 32.99
CA ALA A 147 -15.21 0.51 31.63
C ALA A 147 -14.72 1.69 30.77
N GLY A 148 -14.13 1.39 29.61
CA GLY A 148 -13.56 2.40 28.71
C GLY A 148 -12.13 2.86 29.08
N ALA A 149 -11.49 2.27 30.10
CA ALA A 149 -10.09 2.52 30.39
C ALA A 149 -9.18 2.01 29.27
N ARG A 150 -8.32 2.89 28.74
CA ARG A 150 -7.42 2.55 27.63
C ARG A 150 -6.17 1.85 28.16
N PRO A 151 -5.71 0.74 27.55
CA PRO A 151 -4.44 0.12 27.90
C PRO A 151 -3.29 1.13 27.89
N GLY A 152 -2.46 1.11 28.93
CA GLY A 152 -1.34 2.02 29.13
C GLY A 152 -1.69 3.35 29.83
N SER A 153 -2.97 3.69 30.00
CA SER A 153 -3.36 4.93 30.69
C SER A 153 -3.12 4.88 32.20
N TYR A 154 -2.74 6.02 32.77
CA TYR A 154 -2.65 6.22 34.20
C TYR A 154 -4.01 6.54 34.80
N ARG A 155 -4.32 5.92 35.94
CA ARG A 155 -5.54 6.13 36.72
C ARG A 155 -5.20 6.34 38.19
N LEU A 156 -6.03 7.10 38.89
CA LEU A 156 -5.91 7.28 40.33
C LEU A 156 -6.94 6.42 41.02
N HIS A 157 -6.50 5.51 41.88
CA HIS A 157 -7.37 4.68 42.69
C HIS A 157 -6.90 4.74 44.14
N GLN A 158 -7.78 5.17 45.06
CA GLN A 158 -7.47 5.38 46.48
C GLN A 158 -6.21 6.25 46.72
N GLY A 159 -6.03 7.29 45.91
CA GLY A 159 -4.87 8.21 45.99
C GLY A 159 -3.56 7.64 45.43
N ARG A 160 -3.57 6.41 44.89
CA ARG A 160 -2.40 5.76 44.30
C ARG A 160 -2.46 5.72 42.79
N VAL A 161 -1.29 5.80 42.15
CA VAL A 161 -1.16 5.86 40.68
C VAL A 161 -1.10 4.44 40.15
N HIS A 162 -2.07 4.10 39.32
CA HIS A 162 -2.14 2.82 38.64
C HIS A 162 -1.96 3.01 37.14
N ARG A 163 -1.50 1.95 36.45
CA ARG A 163 -1.46 1.88 34.99
C ARG A 163 -2.36 0.74 34.53
N VAL A 164 -3.19 1.00 33.52
CA VAL A 164 -4.08 0.00 32.93
C VAL A 164 -3.25 -0.98 32.09
N GLU A 165 -3.34 -2.27 32.40
CA GLU A 165 -2.74 -3.39 31.68
C GLU A 165 -3.82 -4.43 31.35
N GLY A 166 -4.30 -4.44 30.10
CA GLY A 166 -5.44 -5.28 29.72
C GLY A 166 -6.71 -4.86 30.46
N SER A 167 -7.31 -5.79 31.21
CA SER A 167 -8.51 -5.58 32.03
C SER A 167 -8.22 -5.19 33.49
N GLU A 168 -6.95 -4.94 33.83
CA GLU A 168 -6.52 -4.70 35.20
C GLU A 168 -5.83 -3.34 35.34
N MET A 169 -5.87 -2.77 36.54
CA MET A 169 -5.08 -1.62 36.95
C MET A 169 -3.96 -2.10 37.86
N VAL A 170 -2.73 -1.93 37.39
CA VAL A 170 -1.52 -2.28 38.12
C VAL A 170 -1.02 -1.08 38.91
N ASP A 171 -0.87 -1.23 40.21
CA ASP A 171 -0.27 -0.20 41.06
C ASP A 171 1.20 0.03 40.68
N VAL A 172 1.52 1.25 40.26
CA VAL A 172 2.86 1.70 39.88
C VAL A 172 3.35 2.84 40.77
N HIS A 173 2.60 3.18 41.83
CA HIS A 173 2.83 4.37 42.65
C HIS A 173 4.22 4.38 43.28
N ASP A 174 4.68 3.25 43.83
CA ASP A 174 5.99 3.16 44.51
C ASP A 174 7.16 3.03 43.52
N GLN A 175 6.88 2.80 42.24
CA GLN A 175 7.89 2.80 41.16
C GLN A 175 8.24 4.23 40.70
N LEU A 176 7.46 5.21 41.11
CA LEU A 176 7.56 6.61 40.71
C LEU A 176 8.09 7.44 41.88
N ASN A 177 8.96 8.42 41.62
CA ASN A 177 9.37 9.35 42.67
C ASN A 177 8.25 10.36 43.01
N ALA A 178 8.39 11.07 44.14
CA ALA A 178 7.36 12.00 44.62
C ALA A 178 6.97 13.07 43.59
N THR A 179 7.93 13.62 42.85
CA THR A 179 7.70 14.63 41.82
C THR A 179 6.95 14.05 40.62
N GLN A 180 7.34 12.86 40.15
CA GLN A 180 6.66 12.14 39.07
C GLN A 180 5.21 11.82 39.45
N ARG A 181 5.00 11.32 40.67
CA ARG A 181 3.64 11.05 41.19
C ARG A 181 2.78 12.30 41.17
N ALA A 182 3.28 13.41 41.71
CA ALA A 182 2.50 14.64 41.76
C ALA A 182 2.17 15.20 40.37
N ARG A 183 3.11 15.12 39.41
CA ARG A 183 2.85 15.50 38.01
C ARG A 183 1.81 14.60 37.36
N ILE A 184 1.96 13.27 37.47
CA ILE A 184 1.01 12.29 36.90
C ILE A 184 -0.38 12.48 37.48
N THR A 185 -0.50 12.63 38.80
CA THR A 185 -1.77 12.90 39.49
C THR A 185 -2.45 14.16 38.96
N GLY A 186 -1.70 15.26 38.83
CA GLY A 186 -2.24 16.52 38.31
C GLY A 186 -2.68 16.44 36.85
N LEU A 187 -1.87 15.79 36.00
CA LEU A 187 -2.18 15.59 34.58
C LEU A 187 -3.39 14.66 34.38
N CYS A 188 -3.52 13.59 35.17
CA CYS A 188 -4.74 12.77 35.21
C CYS A 188 -5.96 13.62 35.54
N ALA A 189 -5.88 14.46 36.59
CA ALA A 189 -7.01 15.29 36.99
C ALA A 189 -7.43 16.27 35.87
N ILE A 190 -6.49 16.90 35.17
CA ILE A 190 -6.82 17.79 34.04
C ILE A 190 -7.47 17.01 32.90
N ARG A 191 -6.89 15.86 32.52
CA ARG A 191 -7.42 14.98 31.47
C ARG A 191 -8.86 14.55 31.80
N ASP A 192 -9.11 14.12 33.03
CA ASP A 192 -10.39 13.58 33.45
C ASP A 192 -11.47 14.67 33.44
N HIS A 193 -11.16 15.89 33.89
CA HIS A 193 -12.07 17.04 33.76
C HIS A 193 -12.30 17.47 32.31
N ALA A 194 -11.26 17.43 31.46
CA ALA A 194 -11.38 17.75 30.05
C ALA A 194 -12.30 16.74 29.34
N ARG A 195 -12.15 15.43 29.63
CA ARG A 195 -13.03 14.39 29.11
C ARG A 195 -14.46 14.55 29.59
N ALA A 196 -14.67 14.73 30.89
CA ALA A 196 -16.02 14.94 31.43
C ALA A 196 -16.72 16.14 30.77
N LEU A 197 -15.99 17.22 30.48
CA LEU A 197 -16.54 18.38 29.76
C LEU A 197 -16.82 18.10 28.28
N LEU A 198 -15.99 17.30 27.61
CA LEU A 198 -16.22 16.91 26.21
C LEU A 198 -17.41 15.94 26.11
N ASP A 199 -17.51 14.96 27.01
CA ASP A 199 -18.60 14.00 27.07
C ASP A 199 -19.94 14.71 27.34
N ALA A 200 -19.96 15.67 28.27
CA ALA A 200 -21.16 16.48 28.54
C ALA A 200 -21.56 17.37 27.36
N GLN A 201 -20.61 17.85 26.55
CA GLN A 201 -20.92 18.57 25.31
C GLN A 201 -21.51 17.65 24.24
N LEU A 202 -21.01 16.42 24.13
CA LEU A 202 -21.54 15.42 23.19
C LEU A 202 -22.94 14.94 23.58
N ALA A 203 -23.22 14.84 24.87
CA ALA A 203 -24.54 14.54 25.42
C ALA A 203 -25.53 15.72 25.36
N ASP A 204 -25.09 16.88 24.85
CA ASP A 204 -25.82 18.15 24.80
C ASP A 204 -26.47 18.53 26.14
N GLU A 205 -25.71 18.37 27.23
CA GLU A 205 -26.16 18.77 28.57
C GLU A 205 -26.34 20.30 28.69
N ASN A 206 -27.12 20.73 29.67
CA ASN A 206 -27.44 22.15 29.85
C ASN A 206 -26.21 23.04 30.18
N ASP A 207 -26.35 24.34 29.90
CA ASP A 207 -25.27 25.32 30.09
C ASP A 207 -24.77 25.43 31.54
N GLY A 208 -25.64 25.19 32.54
CA GLY A 208 -25.26 25.21 33.94
C GLY A 208 -24.24 24.13 34.29
N ARG A 209 -24.49 22.89 33.85
CA ARG A 209 -23.56 21.77 34.04
C ARG A 209 -22.25 21.98 33.29
N LEU A 210 -22.31 22.42 32.04
CA LEU A 210 -21.13 22.71 31.22
C LEU A 210 -20.28 23.81 31.85
N GLY A 211 -20.91 24.86 32.37
CA GLY A 211 -20.25 25.94 33.12
C GLY A 211 -19.50 25.41 34.35
N HIS A 212 -20.12 24.54 35.14
CA HIS A 212 -19.49 23.91 36.30
C HIS A 212 -18.26 23.06 35.92
N LEU A 213 -18.40 22.17 34.93
CA LEU A 213 -17.28 21.33 34.47
C LEU A 213 -16.12 22.16 33.91
N ARG A 214 -16.43 23.24 33.19
CA ARG A 214 -15.44 24.18 32.68
C ARG A 214 -14.72 24.94 33.80
N ALA A 215 -15.42 25.32 34.87
CA ALA A 215 -14.79 25.91 36.04
C ALA A 215 -13.83 24.92 36.74
N MET A 216 -14.23 23.66 36.87
CA MET A 216 -13.38 22.59 37.44
C MET A 216 -12.12 22.33 36.61
N LEU A 217 -12.25 22.29 35.27
CA LEU A 217 -11.12 22.17 34.35
C LEU A 217 -10.18 23.37 34.48
N ASN A 218 -10.71 24.60 34.45
CA ASN A 218 -9.92 25.84 34.59
C ASN A 218 -9.13 25.84 35.90
N GLY A 219 -9.79 25.60 37.03
CA GLY A 219 -9.13 25.64 38.34
C GLY A 219 -8.08 24.54 38.51
N THR A 220 -8.31 23.34 37.97
CA THR A 220 -7.33 22.25 38.04
C THR A 220 -6.11 22.55 37.16
N TYR A 221 -6.34 23.10 35.98
CA TYR A 221 -5.28 23.54 35.07
C TYR A 221 -4.42 24.64 35.68
N GLU A 222 -5.01 25.71 36.20
CA GLU A 222 -4.29 26.85 36.76
C GLU A 222 -3.41 26.46 37.95
N ARG A 223 -3.94 25.66 38.87
CA ARG A 223 -3.17 25.12 40.02
C ARG A 223 -2.01 24.22 39.58
N PHE A 224 -2.17 23.49 38.49
CA PHE A 224 -1.12 22.64 37.98
C PHE A 224 0.00 23.47 37.34
N VAL A 225 -0.37 24.39 36.43
CA VAL A 225 0.59 25.22 35.70
C VAL A 225 1.38 26.10 36.64
N SER A 226 0.75 26.68 37.67
CA SER A 226 1.45 27.50 38.66
C SER A 226 2.54 26.75 39.44
N ARG A 227 2.48 25.42 39.50
CA ARG A 227 3.41 24.57 40.27
C ARG A 227 4.39 23.79 39.38
N TYR A 228 3.95 23.35 38.21
CA TYR A 228 4.68 22.40 37.37
C TYR A 228 4.97 22.90 35.95
N GLY A 229 4.57 24.14 35.61
CA GLY A 229 4.69 24.72 34.28
C GLY A 229 3.62 24.21 33.30
N CYS A 230 3.69 24.68 32.05
CA CYS A 230 2.75 24.32 30.99
C CYS A 230 2.72 22.80 30.75
N LEU A 231 1.59 22.26 30.31
CA LEU A 231 1.40 20.82 30.06
C LEU A 231 2.42 20.28 29.05
N SER A 232 2.78 21.11 28.08
CA SER A 232 3.72 20.79 27.00
C SER A 232 5.20 20.81 27.41
N THR A 233 5.54 21.30 28.61
CA THR A 233 6.95 21.38 29.05
C THR A 233 7.60 20.00 29.15
N ARG A 234 8.92 19.94 28.87
CA ARG A 234 9.69 18.68 28.82
C ARG A 234 9.54 17.80 30.06
N ALA A 235 9.45 18.39 31.26
CA ALA A 235 9.33 17.65 32.51
C ALA A 235 7.93 17.00 32.67
N ASN A 236 6.87 17.66 32.22
CA ASN A 236 5.52 17.08 32.17
C ASN A 236 5.42 16.01 31.08
N ALA A 237 5.99 16.28 29.90
CA ALA A 237 6.09 15.32 28.81
C ALA A 237 6.79 14.02 29.27
N LEU A 238 7.93 14.12 29.95
CA LEU A 238 8.66 12.94 30.39
C LEU A 238 7.87 12.09 31.40
N ALA A 239 7.03 12.73 32.22
CA ALA A 239 6.18 12.05 33.20
C ALA A 239 4.99 11.33 32.55
N PHE A 240 4.41 11.88 31.48
CA PHE A 240 3.08 11.46 31.00
C PHE A 240 3.02 11.01 29.54
N ARG A 241 4.07 11.19 28.72
CA ARG A 241 4.08 10.86 27.27
C ARG A 241 3.72 9.43 26.89
N ARG A 242 3.77 8.50 27.84
CA ARG A 242 3.41 7.09 27.63
C ARG A 242 1.93 6.81 27.83
N ASP A 243 1.18 7.78 28.36
CA ASP A 243 -0.26 7.70 28.48
C ASP A 243 -0.90 7.96 27.10
N PRO A 244 -1.85 7.12 26.65
CA PRO A 244 -2.51 7.27 25.35
C PRO A 244 -3.32 8.57 25.23
N ASP A 245 -3.63 9.22 26.35
CA ASP A 245 -4.40 10.47 26.39
C ASP A 245 -3.52 11.71 26.54
N TYR A 246 -2.20 11.56 26.46
CA TYR A 246 -1.28 12.69 26.44
C TYR A 246 -1.56 13.69 25.28
N PRO A 247 -1.90 13.26 24.05
CA PRO A 247 -2.27 14.20 22.98
C PRO A 247 -3.47 15.08 23.32
N LEU A 248 -4.45 14.57 24.08
CA LEU A 248 -5.58 15.37 24.55
C LEU A 248 -5.10 16.49 25.47
N LEU A 249 -4.19 16.20 26.41
CA LEU A 249 -3.62 17.23 27.29
C LEU A 249 -2.87 18.30 26.49
N LEU A 250 -2.09 17.91 25.49
CA LEU A 250 -1.39 18.85 24.62
C LEU A 250 -2.37 19.75 23.84
N SER A 251 -3.51 19.22 23.41
CA SER A 251 -4.54 20.01 22.70
C SER A 251 -5.20 21.11 23.56
N LEU A 252 -5.00 21.08 24.88
CA LEU A 252 -5.52 22.10 25.80
C LEU A 252 -4.69 23.40 25.77
N GLU A 253 -3.50 23.39 25.16
CA GLU A 253 -2.60 24.52 25.10
C GLU A 253 -2.14 24.83 23.68
N HIS A 254 -2.10 26.11 23.35
CA HIS A 254 -1.25 26.61 22.26
C HIS A 254 0.06 27.06 22.91
N TYR A 255 1.04 26.17 22.92
CA TYR A 255 2.33 26.37 23.59
C TYR A 255 3.34 27.08 22.67
N ASP A 256 4.01 28.08 23.23
CA ASP A 256 5.12 28.82 22.63
C ASP A 256 6.42 28.36 23.31
N GLU A 257 7.27 27.69 22.54
CA GLU A 257 8.53 27.11 23.03
C GLU A 257 9.60 28.18 23.32
N GLU A 258 9.57 29.31 22.62
CA GLU A 258 10.55 30.40 22.81
C GLU A 258 10.26 31.18 24.10
N ALA A 259 8.98 31.45 24.35
CA ALA A 259 8.54 32.18 25.53
C ALA A 259 8.35 31.30 26.78
N ASP A 260 8.34 29.96 26.63
CA ASP A 260 7.95 28.99 27.67
C ASP A 260 6.57 29.32 28.28
N THR A 261 5.63 29.76 27.44
CA THR A 261 4.26 30.11 27.84
C THR A 261 3.22 29.40 26.98
N ALA A 262 2.00 29.27 27.47
CA ALA A 262 0.90 28.66 26.73
C ALA A 262 -0.38 29.47 26.83
N ARG A 263 -1.12 29.56 25.72
CA ARG A 263 -2.49 30.08 25.68
C ARG A 263 -3.49 28.93 25.80
N LYS A 264 -4.46 29.06 26.69
CA LYS A 264 -5.57 28.10 26.84
C LYS A 264 -6.33 27.89 25.52
N ALA A 265 -6.65 26.64 25.21
CA ALA A 265 -7.51 26.28 24.09
C ALA A 265 -8.97 26.72 24.29
N ALA A 266 -9.77 26.67 23.21
CA ALA A 266 -11.16 27.11 23.22
C ALA A 266 -12.06 26.34 24.22
N LEU A 267 -11.71 25.11 24.58
CA LEU A 267 -12.47 24.27 25.52
C LEU A 267 -12.65 24.95 26.90
N PHE A 268 -11.70 25.81 27.29
CA PHE A 268 -11.74 26.55 28.55
C PHE A 268 -12.75 27.70 28.58
N THR A 269 -13.28 28.12 27.43
CA THR A 269 -14.15 29.32 27.33
C THR A 269 -15.48 29.06 26.63
N ARG A 270 -15.53 28.16 25.65
CA ARG A 270 -16.73 27.91 24.84
C ARG A 270 -16.94 26.44 24.50
N ARG A 271 -18.15 26.10 24.04
CA ARG A 271 -18.46 24.78 23.45
C ARG A 271 -17.58 24.58 22.20
N THR A 272 -16.96 23.41 22.09
CA THR A 272 -16.09 23.01 20.97
C THR A 272 -16.61 21.77 20.26
N LEU A 273 -17.54 21.04 20.87
CA LEU A 273 -18.27 19.93 20.27
C LEU A 273 -19.76 20.26 20.29
N THR A 274 -20.45 19.94 19.20
CA THR A 274 -21.90 19.99 19.08
C THR A 274 -22.35 18.67 18.48
N ARG A 275 -23.42 18.07 19.01
CA ARG A 275 -23.99 16.86 18.43
C ARG A 275 -24.50 17.18 17.02
N VAL A 276 -24.08 16.39 16.04
CA VAL A 276 -24.66 16.44 14.70
C VAL A 276 -26.04 15.80 14.80
N VAL A 277 -27.09 16.61 14.61
CA VAL A 277 -28.50 16.19 14.68
C VAL A 277 -29.09 16.28 13.29
N GLU A 278 -29.91 15.30 12.94
CA GLU A 278 -30.68 15.32 11.71
C GLU A 278 -31.62 16.53 11.71
N PRO A 279 -31.60 17.36 10.65
CA PRO A 279 -32.49 18.50 10.57
C PRO A 279 -33.94 18.01 10.55
N SER A 280 -34.83 18.77 11.18
CA SER A 280 -36.28 18.53 11.14
C SER A 280 -37.00 19.44 10.14
N THR A 281 -36.31 20.46 9.62
CA THR A 281 -36.84 21.43 8.66
C THR A 281 -35.73 21.91 7.72
N ALA A 282 -36.09 22.33 6.51
CA ALA A 282 -35.22 23.04 5.58
C ALA A 282 -35.92 24.31 5.05
N GLY A 283 -35.16 25.37 4.78
CA GLY A 283 -35.71 26.62 4.25
C GLY A 283 -35.89 26.62 2.74
N GLU A 284 -35.08 25.82 2.02
CA GLU A 284 -35.09 25.76 0.56
C GLU A 284 -34.75 24.35 0.03
N PRO A 285 -35.12 24.02 -1.22
CA PRO A 285 -34.85 22.71 -1.81
C PRO A 285 -33.37 22.30 -1.79
N ALA A 286 -32.45 23.23 -1.99
CA ALA A 286 -31.01 22.93 -1.96
C ALA A 286 -30.53 22.48 -0.57
N GLU A 287 -31.02 23.11 0.50
CA GLU A 287 -30.75 22.69 1.89
C GLU A 287 -31.32 21.30 2.17
N ALA A 288 -32.55 21.02 1.71
CA ALA A 288 -33.16 19.71 1.84
C ALA A 288 -32.38 18.62 1.09
N LEU A 289 -31.89 18.93 -0.13
CA LEU A 289 -31.02 18.04 -0.90
C LEU A 289 -29.71 17.76 -0.16
N ALA A 290 -29.04 18.78 0.36
CA ALA A 290 -27.82 18.61 1.13
C ALA A 290 -28.05 17.72 2.36
N ALA A 291 -29.15 17.93 3.08
CA ALA A 291 -29.56 17.08 4.19
C ALA A 291 -29.83 15.64 3.74
N SER A 292 -30.50 15.44 2.61
CA SER A 292 -30.76 14.12 2.04
C SER A 292 -29.47 13.37 1.73
N ILE A 293 -28.51 14.02 1.08
CA ILE A 293 -27.21 13.41 0.79
C ILE A 293 -26.47 13.05 2.08
N GLN A 294 -26.45 13.95 3.07
CA GLN A 294 -25.78 13.72 4.34
C GLN A 294 -26.39 12.57 5.16
N TRP A 295 -27.73 12.47 5.22
CA TRP A 295 -28.43 11.57 6.14
C TRP A 295 -29.03 10.32 5.48
N ARG A 296 -29.17 10.32 4.15
CA ARG A 296 -29.71 9.19 3.37
C ARG A 296 -28.71 8.67 2.33
N GLY A 297 -27.64 9.41 2.03
CA GLY A 297 -26.61 8.99 1.06
C GLY A 297 -27.06 9.05 -0.40
N ARG A 298 -28.24 9.63 -0.68
CA ARG A 298 -28.85 9.72 -2.01
C ARG A 298 -29.85 10.87 -2.07
N VAL A 299 -30.37 11.16 -3.26
CA VAL A 299 -31.55 12.02 -3.42
C VAL A 299 -32.77 11.24 -2.95
N ASP A 300 -33.36 11.63 -1.83
CA ASP A 300 -34.53 10.98 -1.22
C ASP A 300 -35.73 11.97 -1.23
N PRO A 301 -36.61 11.88 -2.25
CA PRO A 301 -37.70 12.85 -2.43
C PRO A 301 -38.64 12.92 -1.22
N ALA A 302 -38.95 11.79 -0.60
CA ALA A 302 -39.86 11.70 0.54
C ALA A 302 -39.28 12.44 1.75
N TYR A 303 -38.00 12.22 2.05
CA TYR A 303 -37.32 12.93 3.14
C TYR A 303 -37.23 14.44 2.89
N MET A 304 -36.88 14.86 1.66
CA MET A 304 -36.82 16.28 1.32
C MET A 304 -38.20 16.96 1.40
N ALA A 305 -39.25 16.27 0.98
CA ALA A 305 -40.63 16.73 1.08
C ALA A 305 -41.06 16.96 2.53
N GLU A 306 -40.68 16.07 3.45
CA GLU A 306 -40.94 16.21 4.88
C GLU A 306 -40.25 17.46 5.46
N LEU A 307 -38.97 17.67 5.15
CA LEU A 307 -38.21 18.83 5.64
C LEU A 307 -38.78 20.18 5.18
N LEU A 308 -39.33 20.23 3.96
CA LEU A 308 -39.87 21.45 3.35
C LEU A 308 -41.37 21.64 3.60
N GLY A 309 -42.08 20.59 4.04
CA GLY A 309 -43.54 20.59 4.08
C GLY A 309 -44.18 20.77 2.70
N ALA A 310 -43.56 20.24 1.64
CA ALA A 310 -43.98 20.42 0.25
C ALA A 310 -44.10 19.07 -0.50
N PRO A 311 -44.94 18.94 -1.53
CA PRO A 311 -45.06 17.69 -2.29
C PRO A 311 -43.76 17.31 -3.01
N GLU A 312 -43.42 16.01 -3.04
CA GLU A 312 -42.19 15.49 -3.67
C GLU A 312 -41.97 16.00 -5.10
N ALA A 313 -43.02 15.98 -5.93
CA ALA A 313 -42.95 16.44 -7.31
C ALA A 313 -42.56 17.93 -7.43
N ALA A 314 -43.03 18.78 -6.50
CA ALA A 314 -42.69 20.19 -6.50
C ALA A 314 -41.23 20.42 -6.08
N VAL A 315 -40.73 19.66 -5.11
CA VAL A 315 -39.33 19.71 -4.66
C VAL A 315 -38.40 19.27 -5.80
N LEU A 316 -38.71 18.15 -6.45
CA LEU A 316 -37.92 17.61 -7.56
C LEU A 316 -37.92 18.54 -8.78
N GLU A 317 -39.06 19.11 -9.16
CA GLU A 317 -39.10 20.08 -10.26
C GLU A 317 -38.31 21.36 -9.95
N ALA A 318 -38.34 21.84 -8.71
CA ALA A 318 -37.53 22.99 -8.30
C ALA A 318 -36.03 22.70 -8.44
N LEU A 319 -35.57 21.55 -7.94
CA LEU A 319 -34.16 21.12 -8.02
C LEU A 319 -33.73 20.81 -9.47
N ALA A 320 -34.57 20.13 -10.24
CA ALA A 320 -34.30 19.79 -11.63
C ALA A 320 -34.32 21.04 -12.53
N GLY A 321 -35.17 22.03 -12.22
CA GLY A 321 -35.27 23.29 -12.94
C GLY A 321 -34.01 24.15 -12.85
N VAL A 322 -33.26 24.05 -11.74
CA VAL A 322 -31.95 24.70 -11.57
C VAL A 322 -30.77 23.77 -11.85
N GLY A 323 -31.03 22.54 -12.31
CA GLY A 323 -30.01 21.56 -12.68
C GLY A 323 -29.17 21.05 -11.51
N GLN A 324 -29.76 20.88 -10.32
CA GLN A 324 -29.11 20.27 -9.14
C GLN A 324 -29.32 18.76 -9.04
N VAL A 325 -30.37 18.25 -9.69
CA VAL A 325 -30.67 16.81 -9.78
C VAL A 325 -31.14 16.44 -11.18
N PHE A 326 -30.91 15.20 -11.57
CA PHE A 326 -31.34 14.60 -12.83
C PHE A 326 -31.97 13.24 -12.58
N LEU A 327 -33.05 12.94 -13.30
CA LEU A 327 -33.62 11.58 -13.32
C LEU A 327 -32.80 10.74 -14.28
N ASP A 328 -32.17 9.67 -13.82
CA ASP A 328 -31.35 8.81 -14.66
C ASP A 328 -32.23 7.81 -15.44
N PRO A 329 -32.21 7.82 -16.79
CA PRO A 329 -32.98 6.87 -17.60
C PRO A 329 -32.52 5.40 -17.44
N ALA A 330 -31.35 5.14 -16.85
CA ALA A 330 -30.84 3.78 -16.69
C ALA A 330 -31.56 2.97 -15.61
N ASP A 331 -31.89 3.61 -14.50
CA ASP A 331 -32.47 2.98 -13.31
C ASP A 331 -33.74 3.69 -12.82
N GLY A 332 -34.05 4.87 -13.34
CA GLY A 332 -35.21 5.67 -12.93
C GLY A 332 -35.00 6.38 -11.59
N GLU A 333 -33.77 6.50 -11.10
CA GLU A 333 -33.46 7.16 -9.83
C GLU A 333 -33.04 8.63 -10.04
N TRP A 334 -33.34 9.46 -9.05
CA TRP A 334 -32.85 10.84 -9.01
C TRP A 334 -31.42 10.88 -8.49
N LYS A 335 -30.54 11.53 -9.24
CA LYS A 335 -29.12 11.67 -8.92
C LYS A 335 -28.75 13.13 -8.83
N THR A 336 -27.76 13.46 -8.00
CA THR A 336 -27.20 14.82 -7.98
C THR A 336 -26.48 15.10 -9.28
N THR A 337 -26.27 16.37 -9.58
CA THR A 337 -25.50 16.79 -10.76
C THR A 337 -24.12 16.15 -10.85
N ASP A 338 -23.39 16.09 -9.73
CA ASP A 338 -22.04 15.52 -9.68
C ASP A 338 -22.04 14.01 -9.94
N ASP A 339 -23.05 13.30 -9.46
CA ASP A 339 -23.20 11.84 -9.68
C ASP A 339 -23.67 11.54 -11.11
N TYR A 340 -24.65 12.30 -11.62
CA TYR A 340 -25.17 12.08 -12.96
C TYR A 340 -24.19 12.48 -14.06
N LEU A 341 -23.47 13.60 -13.92
CA LEU A 341 -22.56 14.14 -14.95
C LEU A 341 -21.10 13.69 -14.81
N SER A 342 -20.85 12.62 -14.05
CA SER A 342 -19.55 11.94 -13.94
C SER A 342 -19.58 10.54 -14.56
N GLY A 343 -18.42 9.91 -14.72
CA GLY A 343 -18.34 8.59 -15.35
C GLY A 343 -18.52 8.65 -16.87
N ASN A 344 -19.05 7.59 -17.48
CA ASN A 344 -19.16 7.50 -18.95
C ASN A 344 -20.28 8.41 -19.53
N VAL A 345 -19.97 9.70 -19.69
CA VAL A 345 -20.92 10.73 -20.14
C VAL A 345 -21.39 10.52 -21.59
N LYS A 346 -20.55 9.92 -22.45
CA LYS A 346 -20.94 9.57 -23.83
C LYS A 346 -22.03 8.49 -23.86
N ALA A 347 -21.89 7.44 -23.05
CA ALA A 347 -22.90 6.40 -22.94
C ALA A 347 -24.20 6.93 -22.33
N LYS A 348 -24.09 7.75 -21.27
CA LYS A 348 -25.25 8.42 -20.64
C LYS A 348 -25.97 9.33 -21.64
N LEU A 349 -25.26 10.10 -22.46
CA LEU A 349 -25.85 10.97 -23.50
C LEU A 349 -26.63 10.14 -24.52
N LYS A 350 -26.02 9.07 -25.04
CA LYS A 350 -26.67 8.16 -25.97
C LYS A 350 -27.96 7.57 -25.38
N GLN A 351 -27.92 7.18 -24.12
CA GLN A 351 -29.08 6.63 -23.43
C GLN A 351 -30.18 7.67 -23.21
N ALA A 352 -29.83 8.90 -22.80
CA ALA A 352 -30.77 9.99 -22.62
C ALA A 352 -31.49 10.34 -23.93
N VAL A 353 -30.76 10.42 -25.05
CA VAL A 353 -31.33 10.65 -26.39
C VAL A 353 -32.31 9.54 -26.79
N LEU A 354 -31.95 8.27 -26.55
CA LEU A 354 -32.80 7.12 -26.86
C LEU A 354 -34.07 7.07 -25.99
N SER A 355 -34.04 7.66 -24.80
CA SER A 355 -35.14 7.63 -23.83
C SER A 355 -36.20 8.72 -24.10
N GLY A 356 -35.98 9.59 -25.09
CA GLY A 356 -36.97 10.54 -25.59
C GLY A 356 -36.96 11.90 -24.90
N SER A 357 -37.92 12.76 -25.27
CA SER A 357 -37.94 14.19 -24.94
C SER A 357 -38.08 14.51 -23.44
N THR A 358 -38.51 13.56 -22.62
CA THR A 358 -38.60 13.72 -21.16
C THR A 358 -37.22 14.02 -20.54
N TYR A 359 -36.14 13.55 -21.17
CA TYR A 359 -34.77 13.71 -20.70
C TYR A 359 -34.02 14.87 -21.37
N GLN A 360 -34.73 15.85 -21.94
CA GLN A 360 -34.08 16.98 -22.62
C GLN A 360 -33.10 17.73 -21.73
N ARG A 361 -33.44 17.94 -20.44
CA ARG A 361 -32.55 18.58 -19.47
C ARG A 361 -31.24 17.78 -19.30
N ASN A 362 -31.33 16.45 -19.27
CA ASN A 362 -30.18 15.56 -19.17
C ASN A 362 -29.31 15.65 -20.42
N ILE A 363 -29.91 15.63 -21.61
CA ILE A 363 -29.21 15.76 -22.90
C ILE A 363 -28.42 17.07 -22.93
N ASP A 364 -29.08 18.20 -22.66
CA ASP A 364 -28.44 19.51 -22.67
C ASP A 364 -27.27 19.59 -21.66
N ALA A 365 -27.42 18.98 -20.48
CA ALA A 365 -26.37 18.96 -19.47
C ALA A 365 -25.19 18.07 -19.88
N LEU A 366 -25.47 16.88 -20.42
CA LEU A 366 -24.46 15.92 -20.87
C LEU A 366 -23.66 16.45 -22.06
N GLU A 367 -24.31 17.12 -23.02
CA GLU A 367 -23.65 17.75 -24.18
C GLU A 367 -22.59 18.78 -23.76
N ARG A 368 -22.83 19.53 -22.67
CA ARG A 368 -21.90 20.55 -22.15
C ARG A 368 -20.67 19.96 -21.45
N VAL A 369 -20.75 18.70 -21.02
CA VAL A 369 -19.70 18.06 -20.21
C VAL A 369 -18.96 16.96 -20.97
N GLN A 370 -19.18 16.87 -22.29
CA GLN A 370 -18.45 15.93 -23.13
C GLN A 370 -16.95 16.28 -23.13
N PRO A 371 -16.07 15.29 -22.90
CA PRO A 371 -14.65 15.51 -23.05
C PRO A 371 -14.30 15.83 -24.51
N GLU A 372 -13.32 16.70 -24.72
CA GLU A 372 -12.83 17.02 -26.06
C GLU A 372 -12.16 15.79 -26.67
N ASP A 373 -12.53 15.45 -27.90
CA ASP A 373 -11.97 14.29 -28.61
C ASP A 373 -10.45 14.44 -28.78
N LEU A 374 -9.70 13.40 -28.43
CA LEU A 374 -8.27 13.35 -28.62
C LEU A 374 -7.94 13.38 -30.11
N PRO A 375 -7.01 14.24 -30.54
CA PRO A 375 -6.57 14.29 -31.93
C PRO A 375 -5.79 13.02 -32.30
N PRO A 376 -5.68 12.68 -33.60
CA PRO A 376 -4.93 11.50 -34.04
C PRO A 376 -3.49 11.45 -33.51
N ALA A 377 -2.82 12.60 -33.39
CA ALA A 377 -1.45 12.68 -32.86
C ALA A 377 -1.32 12.25 -31.38
N ALA A 378 -2.43 12.23 -30.63
CA ALA A 378 -2.48 11.81 -29.22
C ALA A 378 -2.92 10.33 -29.07
N ILE A 379 -3.21 9.63 -30.16
CA ILE A 379 -3.68 8.24 -30.16
C ILE A 379 -2.59 7.38 -30.79
N GLU A 380 -2.13 6.35 -30.09
CA GLU A 380 -1.13 5.42 -30.62
C GLU A 380 -1.78 4.06 -30.95
N PRO A 381 -2.02 3.75 -32.24
CA PRO A 381 -2.55 2.46 -32.64
C PRO A 381 -1.48 1.36 -32.50
N ARG A 382 -1.79 0.33 -31.70
CA ARG A 382 -0.89 -0.81 -31.46
C ARG A 382 -1.56 -2.11 -31.87
N LEU A 383 -0.83 -2.98 -32.57
CA LEU A 383 -1.27 -4.35 -32.84
C LEU A 383 -1.59 -5.06 -31.51
N GLY A 384 -2.78 -5.64 -31.44
CA GLY A 384 -3.29 -6.34 -30.25
C GLY A 384 -4.11 -5.46 -29.32
N ALA A 385 -4.22 -4.16 -29.58
CA ALA A 385 -5.11 -3.30 -28.83
C ALA A 385 -6.58 -3.71 -29.08
N VAL A 386 -7.31 -3.97 -27.99
CA VAL A 386 -8.68 -4.53 -28.02
C VAL A 386 -9.68 -3.64 -28.77
N TRP A 387 -9.42 -2.34 -28.84
CA TRP A 387 -10.29 -1.37 -29.51
C TRP A 387 -10.09 -1.34 -31.03
N ILE A 388 -9.03 -1.95 -31.56
CA ILE A 388 -8.81 -2.03 -33.00
C ILE A 388 -9.64 -3.19 -33.55
N PRO A 389 -10.57 -2.95 -34.49
CA PRO A 389 -11.38 -4.02 -35.06
C PRO A 389 -10.54 -5.08 -35.78
N ALA A 390 -10.94 -6.34 -35.69
CA ALA A 390 -10.25 -7.44 -36.38
C ALA A 390 -10.12 -7.22 -37.90
N LEU A 391 -11.14 -6.62 -38.52
CA LEU A 391 -11.14 -6.25 -39.94
C LEU A 391 -9.99 -5.28 -40.31
N GLU A 392 -9.56 -4.41 -39.39
CA GLU A 392 -8.44 -3.51 -39.65
C GLU A 392 -7.10 -4.28 -39.58
N VAL A 393 -7.01 -5.28 -38.73
CA VAL A 393 -5.84 -6.18 -38.69
C VAL A 393 -5.79 -7.06 -39.95
N GLU A 394 -6.93 -7.57 -40.44
CA GLU A 394 -7.02 -8.27 -41.73
C GLU A 394 -6.55 -7.37 -42.88
N ALA A 395 -7.08 -6.13 -42.94
CA ALA A 395 -6.68 -5.17 -43.96
C ALA A 395 -5.18 -4.85 -43.91
N PHE A 396 -4.57 -4.78 -42.72
CA PHE A 396 -3.13 -4.61 -42.58
C PHE A 396 -2.36 -5.79 -43.19
N ILE A 397 -2.76 -7.03 -42.87
CA ILE A 397 -2.12 -8.23 -43.42
C ILE A 397 -2.25 -8.25 -44.96
N GLN A 398 -3.43 -7.96 -45.48
CA GLN A 398 -3.68 -7.96 -46.93
C GLN A 398 -2.91 -6.87 -47.66
N GLN A 399 -2.82 -5.65 -47.10
CA GLN A 399 -2.21 -4.50 -47.77
C GLN A 399 -0.70 -4.44 -47.60
N VAL A 400 -0.19 -4.75 -46.41
CA VAL A 400 1.24 -4.59 -46.07
C VAL A 400 2.02 -5.87 -46.32
N LEU A 401 1.49 -7.01 -45.87
CA LEU A 401 2.12 -8.31 -46.06
C LEU A 401 1.73 -8.97 -47.40
N GLU A 402 0.79 -8.38 -48.14
CA GLU A 402 0.32 -8.86 -49.45
C GLU A 402 -0.21 -10.30 -49.42
N LEU A 403 -0.81 -10.70 -48.29
CA LEU A 403 -1.42 -12.01 -48.11
C LEU A 403 -2.95 -11.89 -48.12
N LYS A 404 -3.58 -12.28 -49.23
CA LYS A 404 -5.01 -12.00 -49.46
C LYS A 404 -5.92 -12.91 -48.64
N ASP A 405 -5.61 -14.20 -48.60
CA ASP A 405 -6.45 -15.20 -47.95
C ASP A 405 -6.11 -15.36 -46.46
N CYS A 406 -6.58 -14.40 -45.66
CA CYS A 406 -6.47 -14.45 -44.20
C CYS A 406 -7.77 -14.05 -43.49
N GLN A 407 -7.93 -14.55 -42.26
CA GLN A 407 -9.04 -14.21 -41.37
C GLN A 407 -8.51 -13.99 -39.95
N VAL A 408 -8.82 -12.84 -39.35
CA VAL A 408 -8.46 -12.48 -37.98
C VAL A 408 -9.72 -12.51 -37.12
N GLY A 409 -9.62 -13.17 -35.97
CA GLY A 409 -10.69 -13.24 -34.99
C GLY A 409 -10.18 -12.91 -33.59
N TYR A 410 -11.01 -12.25 -32.81
CA TYR A 410 -10.82 -12.08 -31.37
C TYR A 410 -11.86 -12.90 -30.61
N SER A 411 -11.41 -13.77 -29.71
CA SER A 411 -12.29 -14.48 -28.78
C SER A 411 -12.28 -13.75 -27.44
N ALA A 412 -13.40 -13.10 -27.11
CA ALA A 412 -13.57 -12.43 -25.82
C ALA A 412 -13.53 -13.41 -24.64
N GLU A 413 -14.04 -14.63 -24.82
CA GLU A 413 -14.04 -15.69 -23.79
C GLU A 413 -12.64 -16.21 -23.50
N ALA A 414 -11.81 -16.39 -24.54
CA ALA A 414 -10.44 -16.88 -24.39
C ALA A 414 -9.42 -15.74 -24.16
N GLY A 415 -9.83 -14.48 -24.32
CA GLY A 415 -8.95 -13.31 -24.29
C GLY A 415 -7.83 -13.36 -25.34
N ALA A 416 -8.06 -14.05 -26.46
CA ALA A 416 -7.02 -14.41 -27.42
C ALA A 416 -7.41 -14.08 -28.86
N TRP A 417 -6.41 -13.70 -29.64
CA TRP A 417 -6.51 -13.44 -31.07
C TRP A 417 -6.02 -14.65 -31.86
N SER A 418 -6.72 -14.95 -32.96
CA SER A 418 -6.33 -15.98 -33.93
C SER A 418 -6.22 -15.39 -35.33
N VAL A 419 -5.21 -15.82 -36.08
CA VAL A 419 -5.07 -15.50 -37.50
C VAL A 419 -5.07 -16.82 -38.27
N LYS A 420 -6.05 -17.02 -39.15
CA LYS A 420 -6.10 -18.13 -40.08
C LYS A 420 -5.59 -17.66 -41.43
N TYR A 421 -4.74 -18.44 -42.07
CA TYR A 421 -4.15 -18.10 -43.36
C TYR A 421 -3.72 -19.35 -44.13
N GLY A 422 -3.58 -19.24 -45.46
CA GLY A 422 -3.06 -20.30 -46.29
C GLY A 422 -1.55 -20.48 -46.12
N GLU A 423 -1.10 -21.55 -45.46
CA GLU A 423 0.35 -21.78 -45.23
C GLU A 423 1.18 -21.82 -46.52
N TRP A 424 0.63 -22.36 -47.61
CA TRP A 424 1.34 -22.46 -48.88
C TRP A 424 1.62 -21.09 -49.49
N GLU A 425 0.62 -20.19 -49.50
CA GLU A 425 0.76 -18.83 -50.00
C GLU A 425 1.75 -18.03 -49.14
N ALA A 426 1.65 -18.15 -47.82
CA ALA A 426 2.56 -17.52 -46.88
C ALA A 426 4.02 -17.95 -47.09
N ARG A 427 4.28 -19.24 -47.40
CA ARG A 427 5.64 -19.76 -47.67
C ARG A 427 6.26 -19.24 -48.97
N GLN A 428 5.44 -18.88 -49.97
CA GLN A 428 5.91 -18.34 -51.25
C GLN A 428 6.01 -16.79 -51.23
N ASN A 429 5.44 -16.15 -50.22
CA ASN A 429 5.43 -14.71 -50.09
C ASN A 429 6.73 -14.20 -49.44
N VAL A 430 7.52 -13.44 -50.21
CA VAL A 430 8.82 -12.88 -49.77
C VAL A 430 8.64 -11.87 -48.64
N LYS A 431 7.55 -11.10 -48.63
CA LYS A 431 7.26 -10.16 -47.54
C LYS A 431 7.04 -10.89 -46.22
N VAL A 432 6.30 -11.99 -46.28
CA VAL A 432 5.98 -12.82 -45.11
C VAL A 432 7.19 -13.61 -44.61
N THR A 433 8.07 -14.06 -45.49
CA THR A 433 9.21 -14.95 -45.13
C THR A 433 10.53 -14.24 -44.88
N GLN A 434 10.73 -13.02 -45.41
CA GLN A 434 12.03 -12.33 -45.35
C GLN A 434 11.93 -10.85 -44.96
N GLU A 435 10.98 -10.08 -45.54
CA GLU A 435 10.89 -8.64 -45.28
C GLU A 435 10.39 -8.36 -43.86
N PHE A 436 9.26 -8.98 -43.49
CA PHE A 436 8.60 -8.83 -42.19
C PHE A 436 8.68 -10.12 -41.35
N GLY A 437 9.29 -11.18 -41.85
CA GLY A 437 9.50 -12.43 -41.13
C GLY A 437 10.92 -12.96 -41.26
N THR A 438 11.16 -14.13 -40.69
CA THR A 438 12.39 -14.90 -40.85
C THR A 438 12.07 -16.28 -41.42
N SER A 439 13.11 -17.02 -41.83
CA SER A 439 12.97 -18.41 -42.27
C SER A 439 12.45 -19.35 -41.17
N ARG A 440 12.63 -18.96 -39.90
CA ARG A 440 12.25 -19.73 -38.70
C ARG A 440 10.93 -19.28 -38.08
N MET A 441 10.51 -18.04 -38.32
CA MET A 441 9.25 -17.49 -37.82
C MET A 441 8.70 -16.47 -38.83
N ASN A 442 7.61 -16.83 -39.50
CA ASN A 442 7.04 -16.01 -40.56
C ASN A 442 6.30 -14.79 -40.00
N ALA A 443 6.01 -13.80 -40.86
CA ALA A 443 5.38 -12.55 -40.43
C ALA A 443 4.00 -12.73 -39.79
N ILE A 444 3.23 -13.76 -40.18
CA ILE A 444 1.89 -14.00 -39.59
C ILE A 444 2.01 -14.57 -38.18
N GLU A 445 2.98 -15.44 -37.93
CA GLU A 445 3.31 -15.92 -36.57
C GLU A 445 3.74 -14.74 -35.68
N LEU A 446 4.53 -13.81 -36.22
CA LEU A 446 4.92 -12.58 -35.53
C LEU A 446 3.73 -11.65 -35.26
N VAL A 447 2.81 -11.48 -36.22
CA VAL A 447 1.56 -10.75 -36.01
C VAL A 447 0.74 -11.41 -34.90
N GLN A 448 0.63 -12.75 -34.89
CA GLN A 448 -0.08 -13.47 -33.84
C GLN A 448 0.59 -13.27 -32.47
N CYS A 449 1.93 -13.26 -32.41
CA CYS A 449 2.66 -12.87 -31.21
C CYS A 449 2.35 -11.43 -30.78
N ALA A 450 2.29 -10.47 -31.72
CA ALA A 450 1.93 -9.08 -31.42
C ALA A 450 0.52 -8.97 -30.83
N LEU A 451 -0.45 -9.62 -31.48
CA LEU A 451 -1.86 -9.60 -31.08
C LEU A 451 -2.09 -10.18 -29.69
N ASN A 452 -1.33 -11.23 -29.32
CA ASN A 452 -1.44 -11.92 -28.04
C ASN A 452 -0.37 -11.50 -27.00
N VAL A 453 0.38 -10.43 -27.26
CA VAL A 453 1.44 -9.92 -26.35
C VAL A 453 2.47 -11.00 -25.98
N GLN A 454 2.78 -11.89 -26.94
CA GLN A 454 3.77 -12.95 -26.77
C GLN A 454 5.13 -12.50 -27.29
N VAL A 455 6.19 -12.94 -26.61
CA VAL A 455 7.57 -12.70 -27.04
C VAL A 455 7.98 -13.80 -28.03
N PRO A 456 8.31 -13.46 -29.29
CA PRO A 456 8.74 -14.46 -30.26
C PRO A 456 10.03 -15.10 -29.77
N THR A 457 10.04 -16.43 -29.74
CA THR A 457 11.14 -17.26 -29.24
C THR A 457 11.32 -18.45 -30.16
N VAL A 458 12.50 -18.55 -30.79
CA VAL A 458 12.85 -19.67 -31.66
C VAL A 458 13.62 -20.70 -30.82
N ARG A 459 13.22 -21.97 -30.92
CA ARG A 459 13.88 -23.07 -30.22
C ARG A 459 14.40 -24.11 -31.20
N ASP A 460 15.61 -24.58 -30.93
CA ASP A 460 16.25 -25.64 -31.69
C ASP A 460 16.28 -26.93 -30.89
N ARG A 461 16.10 -28.04 -31.60
CA ARG A 461 16.16 -29.39 -31.05
C ARG A 461 17.62 -29.82 -30.96
N ASP A 462 18.05 -30.25 -29.77
CA ASP A 462 19.33 -30.91 -29.57
C ASP A 462 19.31 -32.29 -30.25
N PRO A 463 20.15 -32.53 -31.26
CA PRO A 463 20.16 -33.79 -32.01
C PRO A 463 20.61 -35.00 -31.17
N LEU A 464 21.21 -34.81 -29.99
CA LEU A 464 21.69 -35.88 -29.12
C LEU A 464 20.74 -36.16 -27.96
N THR A 465 20.09 -35.13 -27.40
CA THR A 465 19.30 -35.25 -26.16
C THR A 465 17.79 -35.07 -26.35
N ASP A 466 17.35 -34.74 -27.56
CA ASP A 466 15.96 -34.45 -27.91
C ASP A 466 15.33 -33.28 -27.12
N LYS A 467 16.15 -32.47 -26.44
CA LYS A 467 15.71 -31.30 -25.67
C LYS A 467 15.75 -30.05 -26.54
N TYR A 468 14.80 -29.14 -26.32
CA TYR A 468 14.73 -27.86 -27.03
C TYR A 468 15.43 -26.75 -26.26
N PHE A 469 16.42 -26.10 -26.87
CA PHE A 469 17.07 -24.91 -26.33
C PHE A 469 16.70 -23.67 -27.15
N VAL A 470 16.76 -22.49 -26.53
CA VAL A 470 16.47 -21.23 -27.22
C VAL A 470 17.63 -20.92 -28.17
N ASN A 471 17.34 -20.64 -29.43
CA ASN A 471 18.32 -20.12 -30.38
C ASN A 471 18.38 -18.58 -30.21
N PRO A 472 19.48 -18.02 -29.66
CA PRO A 472 19.54 -16.59 -29.37
C PRO A 472 19.50 -15.72 -30.63
N ASP A 473 20.19 -16.14 -31.70
CA ASP A 473 20.34 -15.36 -32.94
C ASP A 473 19.01 -15.30 -33.72
N GLU A 474 18.36 -16.45 -33.91
CA GLU A 474 17.06 -16.52 -34.58
C GLU A 474 15.95 -15.86 -33.75
N THR A 475 16.05 -15.94 -32.42
CA THR A 475 15.13 -15.23 -31.52
C THR A 475 15.32 -13.72 -31.61
N LEU A 476 16.57 -13.24 -31.69
CA LEU A 476 16.85 -11.81 -31.87
C LEU A 476 16.32 -11.31 -33.22
N ALA A 477 16.59 -12.03 -34.31
CA ALA A 477 16.09 -11.71 -35.64
C ALA A 477 14.54 -11.65 -35.69
N ALA A 478 13.86 -12.63 -35.06
CA ALA A 478 12.40 -12.63 -34.96
C ALA A 478 11.86 -11.42 -34.17
N ARG A 479 12.56 -10.99 -33.11
CA ARG A 479 12.19 -9.80 -32.32
C ARG A 479 12.39 -8.49 -33.09
N GLU A 480 13.45 -8.38 -33.88
CA GLU A 480 13.68 -7.23 -34.76
C GLU A 480 12.55 -7.11 -35.81
N LYS A 481 12.19 -8.24 -36.45
CA LYS A 481 11.08 -8.28 -37.42
C LYS A 481 9.73 -7.95 -36.77
N LEU A 482 9.47 -8.42 -35.54
CA LEU A 482 8.28 -8.03 -34.78
C LEU A 482 8.24 -6.51 -34.51
N GLY A 483 9.39 -5.91 -34.18
CA GLY A 483 9.51 -4.46 -34.01
C GLY A 483 9.11 -3.70 -35.28
N LEU A 484 9.65 -4.14 -36.43
CA LEU A 484 9.34 -3.57 -37.74
C LEU A 484 7.84 -3.68 -38.08
N ILE A 485 7.21 -4.83 -37.82
CA ILE A 485 5.77 -5.01 -38.03
C ILE A 485 4.96 -4.02 -37.19
N LYS A 486 5.31 -3.87 -35.90
CA LYS A 486 4.60 -2.96 -34.99
C LYS A 486 4.71 -1.50 -35.43
N GLU A 487 5.90 -1.06 -35.81
CA GLU A 487 6.14 0.29 -36.31
C GLU A 487 5.38 0.53 -37.63
N ARG A 488 5.45 -0.42 -38.57
CA ARG A 488 4.75 -0.30 -39.84
C ARG A 488 3.23 -0.26 -39.65
N PHE A 489 2.69 -1.03 -38.72
CA PHE A 489 1.27 -0.99 -38.37
C PHE A 489 0.86 0.37 -37.81
N ALA A 490 1.65 0.93 -36.88
CA ALA A 490 1.34 2.23 -36.29
C ALA A 490 1.25 3.34 -37.34
N GLY A 491 2.18 3.34 -38.31
CA GLY A 491 2.12 4.26 -39.45
C GLY A 491 0.95 3.97 -40.40
N TRP A 492 0.76 2.70 -40.78
CA TRP A 492 -0.31 2.25 -41.69
C TRP A 492 -1.71 2.59 -41.18
N ALA A 493 -1.94 2.49 -39.87
CA ALA A 493 -3.24 2.72 -39.26
C ALA A 493 -3.76 4.15 -39.51
N PHE A 494 -2.87 5.14 -39.60
CA PHE A 494 -3.21 6.56 -39.82
C PHE A 494 -2.76 7.13 -41.17
N GLU A 495 -2.24 6.28 -42.06
CA GLU A 495 -1.84 6.64 -43.42
C GLU A 495 -3.06 7.03 -44.26
N ASP A 496 -4.16 6.30 -44.12
CA ASP A 496 -5.44 6.57 -44.78
C ASP A 496 -6.35 7.47 -43.93
N THR A 497 -7.00 8.44 -44.56
CA THR A 497 -7.82 9.45 -43.86
C THR A 497 -9.10 8.84 -43.28
N GLU A 498 -9.80 8.00 -44.05
CA GLU A 498 -11.05 7.39 -43.62
C GLU A 498 -10.82 6.41 -42.46
N ARG A 499 -9.78 5.58 -42.56
CA ARG A 499 -9.34 4.67 -41.49
C ARG A 499 -8.94 5.43 -40.23
N ARG A 500 -8.16 6.49 -40.38
CA ARG A 500 -7.71 7.32 -39.24
C ARG A 500 -8.90 7.88 -38.48
N GLU A 501 -9.85 8.48 -39.18
CA GLU A 501 -11.05 9.06 -38.56
C GLU A 501 -11.89 8.00 -37.85
N LYS A 502 -12.09 6.84 -38.49
CA LYS A 502 -12.80 5.69 -37.90
C LYS A 502 -12.12 5.21 -36.61
N LEU A 503 -10.81 4.97 -36.64
CA LEU A 503 -10.05 4.50 -35.48
C LEU A 503 -10.03 5.53 -34.35
N CYS A 504 -9.86 6.82 -34.67
CA CYS A 504 -9.91 7.89 -33.68
C CYS A 504 -11.29 7.98 -33.03
N ARG A 505 -12.37 7.78 -33.80
CA ARG A 505 -13.73 7.78 -33.27
C ARG A 505 -13.95 6.62 -32.29
N ILE A 506 -13.57 5.40 -32.69
CA ILE A 506 -13.68 4.22 -31.82
C ILE A 506 -12.90 4.43 -30.53
N TYR A 507 -11.67 4.93 -30.61
CA TYR A 507 -10.84 5.20 -29.43
C TYR A 507 -11.49 6.23 -28.50
N ASN A 508 -11.94 7.35 -29.05
CA ASN A 508 -12.56 8.42 -28.27
C ASN A 508 -13.89 8.00 -27.65
N ASP A 509 -14.69 7.18 -28.33
CA ASP A 509 -15.96 6.70 -27.80
C ASP A 509 -15.78 5.66 -26.69
N LEU A 510 -14.69 4.88 -26.71
CA LEU A 510 -14.40 3.86 -25.71
C LEU A 510 -13.62 4.39 -24.49
N PHE A 511 -12.59 5.21 -24.71
CA PHE A 511 -11.65 5.62 -23.65
C PHE A 511 -11.81 7.08 -23.25
N ASN A 512 -12.12 7.96 -24.20
CA ASN A 512 -12.33 9.37 -23.91
C ASN A 512 -13.81 9.67 -23.66
N ALA A 513 -14.34 8.99 -22.64
CA ALA A 513 -15.75 9.04 -22.29
C ALA A 513 -16.00 9.36 -20.81
N THR A 514 -14.94 9.38 -19.99
CA THR A 514 -15.06 9.52 -18.53
C THR A 514 -14.80 10.96 -18.09
N ARG A 515 -15.67 11.50 -17.24
CA ARG A 515 -15.50 12.79 -16.55
C ARG A 515 -15.42 12.61 -15.05
#